data_AF-A0A7J8UMS9-F1
#
_entry.id   AF-A0A7J8UMS9-F1
#
_cell.length_a   1.000
_cell.length_b   1.000
_cell.length_c   1.000
_cell.angle_alpha   90.00
_cell.angle_beta   90.00
_cell.angle_gamma   90.00
#
_symmetry.space_group_name_H-M   'P 1'
#
loop_
_entity.id
_entity.type
_entity.pdbx_description
1 polymer ?
#
loop_
_entity_poly.entity_id
_entity_poly.type
_entity_poly.pdbx_seq_one_letter_code
_entity_poly.pdbx_strand_id
1 'polypeptide(L)'
;MECMAQETVLFEDVLCQIVDMIRPEKEDYISLRNMKSCKLSGHVFNILFNLNKFIAFETRDPFLIRREHENPTLTEWDRFAHREYIRLSMEEDIEDASNEVGDIWDESFEAPF
;
A
#
# COMPACT_ATOMS: atom_id res chain seq x y z
N MET A 1 19.52 5.58 -7.77
CA MET A 1 18.95 5.20 -6.45
C MET A 1 19.31 6.24 -5.39
N GLU A 2 20.52 6.81 -5.43
CA GLU A 2 20.93 7.95 -4.57
C GLU A 2 20.02 9.20 -4.67
N CYS A 3 19.38 9.45 -5.82
CA CYS A 3 18.43 10.56 -5.99
C CYS A 3 17.07 10.37 -5.27
N MET A 4 16.80 9.21 -4.66
CA MET A 4 15.56 8.92 -3.91
C MET A 4 15.81 8.74 -2.41
N ALA A 5 17.01 9.06 -1.91
CA ALA A 5 17.41 8.84 -0.50
C ALA A 5 17.20 7.40 0.00
N GLN A 6 17.19 6.43 -0.91
CA GLN A 6 16.95 5.01 -0.62
C GLN A 6 18.27 4.25 -0.62
N GLU A 7 18.44 3.38 0.37
CA GLU A 7 19.64 2.55 0.49
C GLU A 7 19.86 1.74 -0.79
N THR A 8 21.13 1.68 -1.21
CA THR A 8 21.52 0.88 -2.36
C THR A 8 21.41 -0.60 -2.02
N VAL A 9 20.60 -1.32 -2.78
CA VAL A 9 20.50 -2.79 -2.66
C VAL A 9 21.58 -3.44 -3.54
N LEU A 10 22.20 -4.50 -3.04
CA LEU A 10 23.19 -5.26 -3.80
C LEU A 10 22.52 -5.99 -4.96
N PHE A 11 23.22 -6.11 -6.09
CA PHE A 11 22.68 -6.80 -7.25
C PHE A 11 22.39 -8.28 -6.96
N GLU A 12 23.23 -8.91 -6.15
CA GLU A 12 23.11 -10.29 -5.72
C GLU A 12 21.78 -10.54 -4.98
N ASP A 13 21.38 -9.62 -4.10
CA ASP A 13 20.10 -9.72 -3.37
C ASP A 13 18.90 -9.56 -4.32
N VAL A 14 18.98 -8.62 -5.26
CA VAL A 14 17.96 -8.43 -6.30
C VAL A 14 17.87 -9.66 -7.21
N LEU A 15 19.00 -10.24 -7.58
CA LEU A 15 19.05 -11.45 -8.40
C LEU A 15 18.43 -12.63 -7.66
N CYS A 16 18.76 -12.83 -6.38
CA CYS A 16 18.11 -13.84 -5.53
C CYS A 16 16.59 -13.64 -5.50
N GLN A 17 16.12 -12.42 -5.27
CA GLN A 17 14.69 -12.10 -5.27
C GLN A 17 14.03 -12.44 -6.62
N ILE A 18 14.67 -12.11 -7.74
CA ILE A 18 14.18 -12.44 -9.09
C ILE A 18 14.11 -13.97 -9.29
N VAL A 19 15.15 -14.70 -8.90
CA VAL A 19 15.20 -16.17 -9.02
C VAL A 19 14.11 -16.82 -8.18
N ASP A 20 13.88 -16.35 -6.95
CA ASP A 20 12.82 -16.83 -6.07
C ASP A 20 11.41 -16.54 -6.59
N MET A 21 11.21 -15.41 -7.29
CA MET A 21 9.94 -15.11 -7.95
C MET A 21 9.69 -16.03 -9.16
N ILE A 22 10.73 -16.29 -9.96
CA ILE A 22 10.60 -17.05 -11.22
C ILE A 22 10.56 -18.56 -10.97
N ARG A 23 11.34 -19.05 -9.99
CA ARG A 23 11.57 -20.47 -9.70
C ARG A 23 11.86 -21.27 -10.97
N PRO A 24 12.94 -20.96 -11.70
CA PRO A 24 13.24 -21.63 -12.95
C PRO A 24 13.50 -23.12 -12.72
N GLU A 25 13.20 -23.95 -13.73
CA GLU A 25 13.41 -25.40 -13.67
C GLU A 25 14.91 -25.77 -13.60
N LYS A 26 15.76 -24.91 -14.17
CA LYS A 26 17.22 -24.99 -14.05
C LYS A 26 17.76 -23.65 -13.59
N GLU A 27 18.67 -23.65 -12.63
CA GLU A 27 19.15 -22.43 -11.97
C GLU A 27 20.23 -21.67 -12.77
N ASP A 28 20.77 -22.28 -13.82
CA ASP A 28 21.84 -21.72 -14.66
C ASP A 28 21.34 -20.69 -15.68
N TYR A 29 20.04 -20.68 -16.01
CA TYR A 29 19.46 -19.67 -16.90
C TYR A 29 17.96 -19.44 -16.66
N ILE A 30 17.52 -18.22 -16.99
CA ILE A 30 16.10 -17.87 -17.04
C ILE A 30 15.66 -17.92 -18.50
N SER A 31 14.65 -18.75 -18.80
CA SER A 31 14.06 -18.83 -20.14
C SER A 31 12.75 -18.06 -20.25
N LEU A 32 12.35 -17.76 -21.50
CA LEU A 32 11.02 -17.19 -21.78
C LEU A 32 9.89 -18.08 -21.26
N ARG A 33 10.08 -19.41 -21.24
CA ARG A 33 9.09 -20.34 -20.68
C ARG A 33 8.88 -20.07 -19.19
N ASN A 34 9.97 -19.85 -18.43
CA ASN A 34 9.88 -19.55 -17.00
C ASN A 34 9.12 -18.23 -16.76
N MET A 35 9.41 -17.21 -17.58
CA MET A 35 8.71 -15.93 -17.50
C MET A 35 7.22 -16.05 -17.83
N LYS A 36 6.85 -16.85 -18.84
CA LYS A 36 5.44 -17.08 -19.20
C LYS A 36 4.68 -17.87 -18.14
N SER A 37 5.34 -18.80 -17.44
CA SER A 37 4.71 -19.58 -16.36
C SER A 37 4.68 -18.84 -15.02
N CYS A 38 5.57 -17.86 -14.82
CA CYS A 38 5.65 -17.09 -13.59
C CYS A 38 4.52 -16.05 -13.51
N LYS A 39 3.66 -16.18 -12.48
CA LYS A 39 2.58 -15.22 -12.19
C LYS A 39 3.10 -13.84 -11.78
N LEU A 40 4.38 -13.74 -11.41
CA LEU A 40 5.05 -12.52 -10.97
C LEU A 40 5.94 -11.89 -12.05
N SER A 41 5.88 -12.36 -13.30
CA SER A 41 6.72 -11.85 -14.40
C SER A 41 6.63 -10.33 -14.59
N GLY A 42 5.44 -9.73 -14.39
CA GLY A 42 5.28 -8.28 -14.40
C GLY A 42 6.08 -7.56 -13.31
N HIS A 43 6.23 -8.16 -12.12
CA HIS A 43 7.05 -7.61 -11.04
C HIS A 43 8.53 -7.67 -11.39
N VAL A 44 9.00 -8.81 -11.92
CA VAL A 44 10.39 -8.97 -12.39
C VAL A 44 10.76 -7.90 -13.42
N PHE A 45 9.87 -7.63 -14.38
CA PHE A 45 10.10 -6.57 -15.37
C PHE A 45 10.16 -5.18 -14.75
N ASN A 46 9.35 -4.90 -13.73
CA ASN A 46 9.43 -3.63 -13.02
C ASN A 46 10.77 -3.47 -12.29
N ILE A 47 11.27 -4.52 -11.64
CA ILE A 47 12.60 -4.54 -10.99
C ILE A 47 13.69 -4.15 -12.00
N LEU A 48 13.65 -4.72 -13.21
CA LEU A 48 14.73 -4.53 -14.20
C LEU A 48 14.69 -3.16 -14.90
N PHE A 49 13.51 -2.60 -15.17
CA PHE A 49 13.42 -1.41 -16.03
C PHE A 49 12.26 -0.44 -15.75
N ASN A 50 11.44 -0.66 -14.73
CA ASN A 50 10.39 0.30 -14.35
C ASN A 50 10.54 0.69 -12.87
N LEU A 51 11.48 1.60 -12.62
CA LEU A 51 11.81 2.04 -11.28
C LEU A 51 10.60 2.60 -10.52
N ASN A 52 9.74 3.37 -11.18
CA ASN A 52 8.56 3.97 -10.54
C ASN A 52 7.61 2.89 -10.01
N LYS A 53 7.31 1.86 -10.81
CA LYS A 53 6.44 0.76 -10.38
C LYS A 53 7.12 -0.15 -9.36
N PHE A 54 8.43 -0.36 -9.48
CA PHE A 54 9.20 -1.11 -8.50
C PHE A 54 9.17 -0.44 -7.13
N ILE A 55 9.49 0.85 -7.04
CA ILE A 55 9.44 1.60 -5.78
C ILE A 55 8.03 1.61 -5.19
N ALA A 56 7.01 1.90 -5.99
CA ALA A 56 5.63 1.89 -5.50
C ALA A 56 5.19 0.52 -4.94
N PHE A 57 5.80 -0.57 -5.42
CA PHE A 57 5.56 -1.92 -4.91
C PHE A 57 6.33 -2.22 -3.63
N GLU A 58 7.62 -1.84 -3.56
CA GLU A 58 8.50 -2.06 -2.41
C GLU A 58 8.13 -1.18 -1.20
N THR A 59 7.55 0.00 -1.44
CA THR A 59 7.11 0.91 -0.35
C THR A 59 5.70 0.62 0.15
N ARG A 60 5.06 -0.46 -0.31
CA ARG A 60 3.74 -0.85 0.20
C ARG A 60 3.82 -1.20 1.67
N ASP A 61 2.84 -0.71 2.42
CA ASP A 61 2.75 -0.95 3.87
C ASP A 61 2.65 -2.45 4.18
N PRO A 62 3.60 -3.03 4.94
CA PRO A 62 3.57 -4.43 5.36
C PRO A 62 2.30 -4.81 6.15
N PHE A 63 1.69 -3.88 6.88
CA PHE A 63 0.45 -4.14 7.62
C PHE A 63 -0.73 -4.33 6.67
N LEU A 64 -0.81 -3.53 5.60
CA LEU A 64 -1.83 -3.69 4.57
C LEU A 64 -1.69 -5.04 3.86
N ILE A 65 -0.47 -5.45 3.53
CA ILE A 65 -0.19 -6.73 2.86
C ILE A 65 -0.59 -7.92 3.76
N ARG A 66 -0.31 -7.87 5.06
CA ARG A 66 -0.73 -8.94 6.00
C ARG A 66 -2.24 -9.05 6.08
N ARG A 67 -2.93 -7.91 6.23
CA ARG A 67 -4.39 -7.85 6.28
C ARG A 67 -5.05 -8.41 5.02
N GLU A 68 -4.48 -8.15 3.85
CA GLU A 68 -4.93 -8.73 2.57
C GLU A 68 -4.83 -10.26 2.56
N HIS A 69 -3.73 -10.82 3.08
CA HIS A 69 -3.53 -12.26 3.17
C HIS A 69 -4.39 -12.94 4.23
N GLU A 70 -4.72 -12.26 5.33
CA GLU A 70 -5.58 -12.80 6.39
C GLU A 70 -7.03 -13.02 5.93
N ASN A 71 -7.51 -12.22 4.98
CA ASN A 71 -8.88 -12.30 4.46
C ASN A 71 -8.90 -12.37 2.92
N PRO A 72 -8.49 -13.50 2.33
CA PRO A 72 -8.36 -13.65 0.88
C PRO A 72 -9.72 -13.66 0.16
N THR A 73 -10.83 -13.82 0.89
CA THR A 73 -12.19 -13.81 0.34
C THR A 73 -12.73 -12.41 0.06
N LEU A 74 -12.14 -11.37 0.66
CA LEU A 74 -12.51 -9.99 0.37
C LEU A 74 -11.93 -9.57 -0.97
N THR A 75 -12.72 -8.87 -1.77
CA THR A 75 -12.28 -8.27 -3.03
C THR A 75 -11.50 -6.98 -2.77
N GLU A 76 -10.83 -6.47 -3.81
CA GLU A 76 -10.18 -5.15 -3.74
C GLU A 76 -11.20 -4.04 -3.46
N TRP A 77 -12.42 -4.16 -4.00
CA TRP A 77 -13.50 -3.21 -3.74
C TRP A 77 -13.95 -3.23 -2.28
N ASP A 78 -14.09 -4.42 -1.68
CA ASP A 78 -14.48 -4.54 -0.26
C ASP A 78 -13.44 -3.88 0.65
N ARG A 79 -12.15 -4.05 0.32
CA ARG A 79 -11.05 -3.42 1.06
C ARG A 79 -11.04 -1.90 0.91
N PHE A 80 -11.24 -1.41 -0.31
CA PHE A 80 -11.33 0.02 -0.58
C PHE A 80 -12.52 0.66 0.14
N ALA A 81 -13.72 0.10 -0.03
CA ALA A 81 -14.95 0.60 0.56
C ALA A 81 -14.86 0.65 2.10
N HIS A 82 -14.29 -0.38 2.72
CA HIS A 82 -14.10 -0.39 4.17
C HIS A 82 -13.10 0.68 4.65
N ARG A 83 -11.99 0.90 3.92
CA ARG A 83 -11.03 1.96 4.27
C ARG A 83 -11.65 3.35 4.14
N GLU A 84 -12.38 3.59 3.05
CA GLU A 84 -13.06 4.86 2.82
C GLU A 84 -14.18 5.10 3.83
N TYR A 85 -14.92 4.06 4.21
CA TYR A 85 -15.94 4.17 5.26
C TYR A 85 -15.34 4.63 6.58
N ILE A 86 -14.24 4.00 7.03
CA ILE A 86 -13.55 4.42 8.27
C ILE A 86 -13.08 5.87 8.14
N ARG A 87 -12.42 6.23 7.03
CA ARG A 87 -11.93 7.60 6.80
C ARG A 87 -13.05 8.64 6.90
N LEU A 88 -14.17 8.38 6.21
CA LEU A 88 -15.33 9.27 6.22
C LEU A 88 -16.00 9.35 7.60
N SER A 89 -16.14 8.23 8.31
CA SER A 89 -16.72 8.23 9.66
C SER A 89 -15.89 9.05 10.66
N MET A 90 -14.55 9.06 10.52
CA MET A 90 -13.69 9.89 11.36
C MET A 90 -13.79 11.38 11.01
N GLU A 91 -14.16 11.73 9.77
CA GLU A 91 -14.39 13.11 9.35
C GLU A 91 -15.73 13.63 9.91
N GLU A 92 -16.78 12.81 9.94
CA GLU A 92 -18.08 13.13 10.59
C GLU A 92 -17.94 13.35 12.10
N ASP A 93 -17.20 12.49 12.82
CA ASP A 93 -16.99 12.64 14.27
C ASP A 93 -16.27 13.95 14.65
N ILE A 94 -15.40 14.47 13.76
CA ILE A 94 -14.70 15.75 13.97
C ILE A 94 -15.64 16.94 13.71
N GLU A 95 -16.50 16.83 12.69
CA GLU A 95 -17.51 17.86 12.40
C GLU A 95 -18.55 17.95 13.52
N ASP A 96 -19.04 16.83 14.04
CA ASP A 96 -19.99 16.79 15.17
C ASP A 96 -19.37 17.33 16.47
N ALA A 97 -18.11 16.98 16.78
CA ALA A 97 -17.41 17.56 17.94
C ALA A 97 -17.18 19.08 17.81
N SER A 98 -17.04 19.59 16.57
CA SER A 98 -16.89 21.03 16.32
C SER A 98 -18.22 21.79 16.38
N ASN A 99 -19.34 21.13 16.02
CA ASN A 99 -20.68 21.69 16.10
C ASN A 99 -21.23 21.69 17.54
N GLU A 100 -20.92 20.67 18.37
CA GLU A 100 -21.33 20.66 19.79
C GLU A 100 -20.65 21.76 20.64
N VAL A 101 -19.47 22.24 20.24
CA VAL A 101 -18.79 23.38 20.90
C VAL A 101 -19.41 24.72 20.48
N GLY A 102 -20.09 24.78 19.32
CA GLY A 102 -20.75 25.98 18.81
C GLY A 102 -22.02 26.38 19.56
N ASP A 103 -22.77 25.41 20.07
CA ASP A 103 -24.09 25.65 20.70
C ASP A 103 -24.04 26.02 22.19
N ILE A 104 -22.88 25.90 22.86
CA ILE A 104 -22.72 26.25 24.29
C ILE A 104 -22.55 27.77 24.53
N TRP A 105 -22.17 28.54 23.51
CA TRP A 105 -21.83 29.96 23.67
C TRP A 105 -23.00 30.94 23.48
N ASP A 106 -24.18 30.47 23.04
CA ASP A 106 -25.30 31.36 22.70
C ASP A 106 -26.38 31.48 23.80
N GLU A 107 -26.26 30.75 24.91
CA GLU A 107 -27.30 30.68 25.95
C GLU A 107 -26.97 31.40 27.27
N SER A 108 -25.94 32.25 27.34
CA SER A 108 -25.55 32.87 28.62
C SER A 108 -25.05 34.31 28.53
N PHE A 109 -25.83 35.26 28.02
CA PHE A 109 -25.71 36.68 28.44
C PHE A 109 -27.04 37.45 28.29
N GLU A 110 -28.08 37.09 29.05
CA GLU A 110 -29.07 38.10 29.46
C GLU A 110 -28.47 38.92 30.60
N ALA A 111 -27.97 40.12 30.29
CA ALA A 111 -27.49 41.07 31.29
C ALA A 111 -28.65 41.96 31.77
N PRO A 112 -28.91 42.07 33.08
CA PRO A 112 -29.95 42.95 33.58
C PRO A 112 -29.39 44.35 33.84
N PHE A 113 -29.74 45.35 33.02
CA PHE A 113 -29.79 46.77 33.41
C PHE A 113 -30.89 47.51 32.66
#